data_AF-W7WHL1-F1
#
_entry.id   AF-W7WHL1-F1
#
_cell.length_a   1.000
_cell.length_b   1.000
_cell.length_c   1.000
_cell.angle_alpha   90.00
_cell.angle_beta   90.00
_cell.angle_gamma   90.00
#
_symmetry.space_group_name_H-M   'P 1'
#
loop_
_entity.id
_entity.type
_entity.pdbx_description
1 polymer ?
#
loop_
_entity_poly.entity_id
_entity_poly.type
_entity_poly.pdbx_seq_one_letter_code
_entity_poly.pdbx_strand_id
1 'polypeptide(L)'
;MCAMALVHARFKRVVYAAADPKTGAAGSVIDLFAQRQLNHHTAVQGGVLADTCGQLLREFFAERRAQARRERNESSAAPAAPAAGAPETDYNIVEVIEMQDTMPGDLTDL
;
A
#
# COMPACT_ATOMS: atom_id res chain seq x y z
N MET A 1 3.55 -2.05 20.97
CA MET A 1 2.12 -2.24 21.31
C MET A 1 1.90 -3.52 22.11
N CYS A 2 2.06 -4.71 21.52
CA CYS A 2 1.63 -5.97 22.14
C CYS A 2 2.34 -6.34 23.46
N ALA A 3 3.65 -6.08 23.59
CA ALA A 3 4.40 -6.44 24.79
C ALA A 3 3.83 -5.78 26.07
N MET A 4 3.51 -4.48 26.03
CA MET A 4 2.93 -3.79 27.19
C MET A 4 1.48 -4.22 27.45
N ALA A 5 0.72 -4.56 26.40
CA ALA A 5 -0.62 -5.11 26.57
C ALA A 5 -0.59 -6.46 27.31
N LEU A 6 0.38 -7.32 27.02
CA LEU A 6 0.57 -8.60 27.73
C LEU A 6 0.86 -8.39 29.21
N VAL A 7 1.71 -7.42 29.54
CA VAL A 7 2.03 -7.04 30.93
C VAL A 7 0.79 -6.52 31.66
N HIS A 8 0.02 -5.62 31.05
CA HIS A 8 -1.20 -5.07 31.64
C HIS A 8 -2.33 -6.10 31.79
N ALA A 9 -2.43 -7.06 30.86
CA ALA A 9 -3.34 -8.19 30.96
C ALA A 9 -2.90 -9.24 31.99
N ARG A 10 -1.72 -9.06 32.61
CA ARG A 10 -1.16 -9.91 33.66
C ARG A 10 -0.98 -11.37 33.25
N PHE A 11 -0.59 -11.61 32.00
CA PHE A 11 -0.23 -12.96 31.58
C PHE A 11 0.93 -13.48 32.44
N LYS A 12 0.80 -14.71 32.93
CA LYS A 12 1.85 -15.38 33.70
C LYS A 12 3.04 -15.77 32.80
N ARG A 13 2.74 -16.23 31.58
CA ARG A 13 3.73 -16.70 30.62
C ARG A 13 3.29 -16.39 29.19
N VAL A 14 4.25 -16.01 28.36
CA VAL A 14 4.09 -15.81 26.92
C VAL A 14 5.14 -16.64 26.20
N VAL A 15 4.69 -17.37 25.18
CA VAL A 15 5.56 -18.17 24.32
C VAL A 15 5.37 -17.69 22.89
N TYR A 16 6.46 -17.41 22.19
CA TYR A 16 6.42 -16.99 20.79
C TYR A 16 7.43 -17.77 19.95
N ALA A 17 7.20 -17.74 18.64
CA ALA A 17 8.00 -18.49 17.68
C ALA A 17 9.24 -17.70 17.21
N ALA A 18 9.14 -17.05 16.04
CA ALA A 18 10.21 -16.24 15.49
C ALA A 18 10.30 -14.88 16.20
N ALA A 19 11.52 -14.44 16.53
CA ALA A 19 11.76 -13.08 17.00
C ALA A 19 11.69 -12.10 15.82
N ASP A 20 11.18 -10.89 16.07
CA ASP A 20 11.23 -9.79 15.10
C ASP A 20 12.49 -8.94 15.33
N PRO A 21 13.50 -8.99 14.45
CA PRO A 21 14.74 -8.23 14.62
C PRO A 21 14.56 -6.71 14.40
N LYS A 22 13.47 -6.28 13.75
CA LYS A 22 13.27 -4.86 13.39
C LYS A 22 12.54 -4.06 14.47
N THR A 23 11.52 -4.64 15.08
CA THR A 23 10.65 -3.92 16.03
C THR A 23 10.27 -4.71 17.29
N GLY A 24 10.85 -5.90 17.49
CA GLY A 24 10.53 -6.76 18.63
C GLY A 24 10.87 -6.14 19.99
N ALA A 25 9.92 -6.20 20.93
CA ALA A 25 10.07 -5.67 22.29
C ALA A 25 10.25 -6.77 23.37
N ALA A 26 10.47 -8.01 22.94
CA ALA A 26 10.73 -9.18 23.77
C ALA A 26 12.20 -9.63 23.67
N GLY A 27 13.13 -8.68 23.68
CA GLY A 27 14.58 -8.95 23.61
C GLY A 27 15.24 -8.71 22.25
N SER A 28 14.49 -8.25 21.23
CA SER A 28 15.10 -7.92 19.94
C SER A 28 15.69 -6.50 19.91
N VAL A 29 14.84 -5.48 19.87
CA VAL A 29 15.27 -4.06 19.87
C VAL A 29 15.31 -3.53 21.31
N ILE A 30 14.28 -3.89 22.07
CA ILE A 30 14.19 -3.62 23.51
C ILE A 30 13.72 -4.89 24.21
N ASP A 31 14.11 -5.05 25.46
CA ASP A 31 13.52 -6.03 26.35
C ASP A 31 12.64 -5.32 27.38
N LEU A 32 11.33 -5.30 27.10
CA LEU A 32 10.35 -4.73 28.01
C LEU A 32 10.14 -5.63 29.24
N PHE A 33 10.27 -6.95 29.08
CA PHE A 33 9.97 -7.91 30.14
C PHE A 33 11.08 -7.97 31.20
N ALA A 34 12.30 -7.55 30.85
CA ALA A 34 13.41 -7.37 31.79
C ALA A 34 13.33 -6.08 32.63
N GLN A 35 12.39 -5.17 32.35
CA GLN A 35 12.30 -3.89 33.07
C GLN A 35 11.76 -4.09 34.49
N ARG A 36 12.64 -3.87 35.48
CA ARG A 36 12.32 -4.01 36.93
C ARG A 36 11.31 -3.00 37.45
N GLN A 37 11.11 -1.89 36.73
CA GLN A 37 10.17 -0.84 37.10
C GLN A 37 8.71 -1.20 36.78
N LEU A 38 8.47 -2.29 36.05
CA LEU A 38 7.13 -2.75 35.72
C LEU A 38 6.48 -3.48 36.91
N ASN A 39 5.20 -3.18 37.15
CA ASN A 39 4.47 -3.72 38.29
C ASN A 39 4.16 -5.23 38.18
N HIS A 40 4.15 -5.79 36.97
CA HIS A 40 3.86 -7.20 36.72
C HIS A 40 4.93 -7.81 35.82
N HIS A 41 5.37 -9.02 36.16
CA HIS A 41 6.39 -9.74 35.40
C HIS A 41 5.80 -10.97 34.73
N THR A 42 5.99 -11.03 33.41
CA THR A 42 5.57 -12.14 32.57
C THR A 42 6.79 -12.96 32.18
N ALA A 43 6.74 -14.28 32.39
CA ALA A 43 7.79 -15.17 31.90
C ALA A 43 7.71 -15.27 30.37
N VAL A 44 8.82 -15.04 29.67
CA VAL A 44 8.85 -15.05 28.20
C VAL A 44 9.75 -16.16 27.70
N GLN A 45 9.26 -16.92 26.72
CA GLN A 45 10.05 -17.90 25.99
C GLN A 45 9.87 -17.71 24.48
N GLY A 46 10.94 -17.31 23.80
CA GLY A 46 10.99 -17.25 22.35
C GLY A 46 11.54 -18.54 21.74
N GLY A 47 11.45 -18.66 20.41
CA GLY A 47 12.18 -19.67 19.65
C GLY A 47 11.37 -20.92 19.31
N VAL A 48 10.13 -21.06 19.79
CA VAL A 48 9.35 -22.29 19.57
C VAL A 48 8.90 -22.38 18.11
N LEU A 49 9.43 -23.34 17.35
CA LEU A 49 9.20 -23.45 15.90
C LEU A 49 9.59 -22.17 15.14
N ALA A 50 10.65 -21.49 15.59
CA ALA A 50 11.09 -20.22 15.00
C ALA A 50 11.41 -20.34 13.50
N ASP A 51 12.03 -21.44 13.07
CA ASP A 51 12.37 -21.64 11.67
C ASP A 51 11.11 -21.75 10.79
N THR A 52 10.15 -22.57 11.20
CA THR A 52 8.88 -22.74 10.48
C THR A 52 8.10 -21.43 10.40
N CYS A 53 7.91 -20.74 11.52
CA CYS A 53 7.17 -19.47 11.53
C CYS A 53 7.93 -18.36 10.78
N GLY A 54 9.26 -18.34 10.88
CA GLY A 54 10.10 -17.41 10.14
C GLY A 54 10.01 -17.64 8.63
N GLN A 55 9.98 -18.90 8.20
CA GLN A 55 9.83 -19.27 6.79
C GLN A 55 8.47 -18.80 6.23
N LEU A 56 7.38 -19.03 6.94
CA LEU A 56 6.04 -18.56 6.54
C LEU A 56 6.00 -17.03 6.31
N LEU A 57 6.62 -16.25 7.19
CA LEU A 57 6.70 -14.79 7.03
C LEU A 57 7.56 -14.39 5.82
N ARG A 58 8.69 -15.07 5.59
CA ARG A 58 9.57 -14.78 4.44
C ARG A 58 8.86 -15.03 3.12
N GLU A 59 8.17 -16.17 3.01
CA GLU A 59 7.40 -16.56 1.83
C GLU A 59 6.30 -15.55 1.53
N PHE A 60 5.48 -15.21 2.54
CA PHE A 60 4.40 -14.23 2.41
C PHE A 60 4.90 -12.88 1.86
N PHE A 61 5.98 -12.33 2.44
CA PHE A 61 6.50 -11.05 1.97
C PHE A 61 7.26 -11.16 0.64
N ALA A 62 7.83 -12.32 0.30
CA ALA A 62 8.45 -12.55 -1.01
C ALA A 62 7.40 -12.52 -2.12
N GLU A 63 6.29 -13.24 -1.92
CA GLU A 63 5.16 -13.27 -2.84
C GLU A 63 4.55 -11.87 -3.02
N ARG A 64 4.27 -11.16 -1.92
CA ARG A 64 3.72 -9.80 -1.96
C ARG A 64 4.62 -8.82 -2.73
N ARG A 65 5.94 -8.94 -2.57
CA ARG A 65 6.91 -8.11 -3.31
C ARG A 65 6.97 -8.46 -4.79
N ALA A 66 6.78 -9.73 -5.15
CA ALA A 66 6.74 -10.15 -6.55
C ALA A 66 5.48 -9.61 -7.24
N GLN A 67 4.32 -9.70 -6.59
CA GLN A 67 3.05 -9.14 -7.08
C GLN A 67 3.16 -7.63 -7.33
N ALA A 68 3.64 -6.86 -6.34
CA ALA A 68 3.82 -5.42 -6.48
C ALA A 68 4.81 -5.00 -7.60
N ARG A 69 5.78 -5.86 -7.94
CA ARG A 69 6.69 -5.62 -9.07
C ARG A 69 6.00 -5.86 -10.42
N ARG A 70 5.16 -6.89 -10.52
CA ARG A 70 4.39 -7.20 -11.73
C ARG A 70 3.39 -6.08 -12.02
N GLU A 71 2.61 -5.68 -11.02
CA GLU A 71 1.66 -4.56 -11.12
C GLU A 71 2.36 -3.26 -11.56
N ARG A 72 3.54 -2.95 -11.00
CA ARG A 72 4.33 -1.79 -11.41
C ARG A 72 4.79 -1.90 -12.86
N ASN A 73 5.24 -3.07 -13.29
CA ASN A 73 5.72 -3.28 -14.65
C ASN A 73 4.58 -3.17 -15.66
N GLU A 74 3.42 -3.74 -15.36
CA GLU A 74 2.20 -3.62 -16.15
C GLU A 74 1.72 -2.17 -16.23
N SER A 75 1.76 -1.43 -15.12
CA SER A 75 1.41 0.00 -15.08
C SER A 75 2.42 0.87 -15.84
N SER A 76 3.69 0.47 -15.88
CA SER A 76 4.76 1.18 -16.61
C SER A 76 4.81 0.80 -18.10
N ALA A 77 4.15 -0.30 -18.47
CA ALA A 77 4.00 -0.78 -19.83
C ALA A 77 2.67 -0.37 -20.49
N ALA A 78 1.89 0.52 -19.85
CA ALA A 78 0.76 1.17 -20.51
C ALA A 78 1.25 1.81 -21.82
N PRO A 79 0.57 1.56 -22.96
CA PRO A 79 1.13 1.82 -24.27
C PRO A 79 1.47 3.30 -24.42
N ALA A 80 2.68 3.58 -24.91
CA ALA A 80 2.97 4.86 -25.54
C ALA A 80 1.84 5.13 -26.53
N ALA A 81 1.12 6.23 -26.31
CA ALA A 81 0.12 6.72 -27.25
C ALA A 81 0.72 6.63 -28.66
N PRO A 82 0.01 6.12 -29.68
CA PRO A 82 0.60 5.95 -30.99
C PRO A 82 1.06 7.32 -31.50
N ALA A 83 2.38 7.49 -31.56
CA ALA A 83 3.01 8.50 -32.38
C ALA A 83 2.87 8.03 -33.83
N ALA A 84 1.76 8.41 -34.46
CA ALA A 84 1.55 8.35 -35.90
C ALA A 84 0.67 9.57 -36.20
N GLY A 85 1.27 10.71 -36.53
CA GLY A 85 1.67 10.96 -37.92
C GLY A 85 0.48 11.64 -38.57
N ALA A 86 0.52 12.97 -38.67
CA ALA A 86 -0.42 13.69 -39.51
C ALA A 86 -0.18 13.30 -40.98
N PRO A 87 -1.25 13.00 -41.72
CA PRO A 87 -1.32 13.50 -43.09
C PRO A 87 -2.58 14.35 -43.29
N GLU A 88 -2.32 15.60 -43.67
CA GLU A 88 -2.96 16.34 -44.76
C GLU A 88 -4.51 16.42 -44.81
N THR A 89 -5.00 17.60 -44.44
CA THR A 89 -6.10 18.39 -45.04
C THR A 89 -7.16 17.70 -45.91
N ASP A 90 -8.43 17.84 -45.52
CA ASP A 90 -9.44 18.59 -46.29
C ASP A 90 -10.72 18.77 -45.45
N TYR A 91 -10.77 19.83 -44.64
CA TYR A 91 -12.03 20.40 -44.16
C TYR A 91 -12.03 21.88 -44.52
N ASN A 92 -12.89 22.19 -45.48
CA ASN A 92 -13.02 23.47 -46.13
C ASN A 92 -13.51 24.53 -45.12
N ILE A 93 -12.72 25.58 -44.90
CA ILE A 93 -13.00 26.68 -43.95
C ILE A 93 -14.31 27.42 -44.27
N VAL A 94 -14.88 27.24 -45.47
CA VAL A 94 -16.05 27.97 -45.96
C VAL A 94 -17.35 27.56 -45.23
N GLU A 95 -17.45 26.33 -44.69
CA GLU A 95 -18.71 25.85 -44.08
C GLU A 95 -18.92 26.33 -42.63
N VAL A 96 -17.87 26.79 -41.95
CA VAL A 96 -17.95 27.22 -40.54
C VAL A 96 -18.48 28.65 -40.40
N ILE A 97 -18.39 29.47 -41.45
CA ILE A 97 -18.76 30.90 -41.39
C ILE A 97 -20.25 31.12 -41.67
N GLU A 98 -20.94 30.27 -42.44
CA GLU A 98 -22.37 30.48 -42.74
C GLU A 98 -23.33 30.20 -41.57
N MET A 99 -22.91 29.48 -40.54
CA MET A 99 -23.82 29.07 -39.44
C MET A 99 -23.92 30.08 -38.28
N GLN A 100 -23.13 31.17 -38.27
CA GLN A 100 -23.07 32.12 -37.16
C GLN A 100 -23.78 33.47 -37.44
N ASP A 101 -24.24 33.75 -38.67
CA ASP A 101 -24.75 35.09 -39.05
C ASP A 101 -26.26 35.19 -39.40
N THR A 102 -27.07 34.16 -39.14
CA THR A 102 -28.53 34.23 -39.37
C THR A 102 -29.36 34.11 -38.08
N MET A 103 -29.40 35.20 -37.30
CA MET A 103 -30.54 35.49 -36.43
C MET A 103 -30.87 37.00 -36.50
N PRO A 104 -31.76 37.43 -37.41
CA PRO A 104 -32.35 38.76 -37.37
C PRO A 104 -33.67 38.75 -36.60
N GLY A 105 -33.73 39.52 -35.51
CA GLY A 105 -34.96 40.05 -34.91
C GLY A 105 -35.92 39.04 -34.30
N ASP A 106 -36.94 39.39 -33.55
CA ASP A 106 -37.41 40.60 -32.88
C ASP A 106 -38.71 40.11 -32.19
N LEU A 107 -39.28 40.96 -31.34
CA LEU A 107 -40.67 40.90 -30.85
C LEU A 107 -41.02 39.87 -29.75
N THR A 108 -41.15 40.42 -28.54
CA THR A 108 -42.40 40.47 -27.77
C THR A 108 -43.39 39.30 -27.92
N ASP A 109 -43.71 38.62 -26.82
CA ASP A 109 -45.02 38.70 -26.17
C ASP A 109 -45.12 37.77 -24.94
N LEU A 110 -45.60 38.37 -23.84
CA LEU A 110 -46.15 37.79 -22.59
C LEU A 110 -45.18 37.22 -21.54
#